data_AF-A0A940HHH0-F1
#
_entry.id   AF-A0A940HHH0-F1
#
_cell.length_a   1.000
_cell.length_b   1.000
_cell.length_c   1.000
_cell.angle_alpha   90.00
_cell.angle_beta   90.00
_cell.angle_gamma   90.00
#
_symmetry.space_group_name_H-M   'P 1'
#
loop_
_entity.id
_entity.type
_entity.pdbx_description
1 polymer ?
#
loop_
_entity_poly.entity_id
_entity_poly.type
_entity_poly.pdbx_seq_one_letter_code
_entity_poly.pdbx_strand_id
1 'polypeptide(L)'
;MTDPRTSAERLVRRFARDTNLLVAGRRVAVQGSDAVAGELRRLLRDLGAHVLDGSARTPGVVTFAPGGDPDILLGDGPLPVRVTAEDRVDAAGAHMPVSAAIARRLAAAGVVRGIRIGIAMVLEPKTAQLALLLRDAGADVSVYAHPDEIDVEVAEVLRGRGIPVAGDPSLTGSAEREAAVAFLRRSLDLLLDDGSHLIRLAHEEGLAAGLRGAAEETTSGLTPLRVMQRQGLLEIPVIAVNDAPMKTSFDNRYGTGQSCVFAIADVLDAGGVTVRDQPAVVIGYGPVGEGVAAHLRALGADVAVAETDPVRALKAAHDGHHIGRLADLAPGALVVSATGAPHTVDASVLADAAIVAVAGGVPGEVDVDLAALVSVGPYVDRAGVGGLLIARGGCVNLAAAEGNPIEIMDLSFAVQLGAVEQLLGTELAPGLHPFPAEADHAIALAALEVRGDDIGRRSAAQTEAQDDWRSPRYRGASA
;
A
#
# COMPACT_ATOMS: atom_id res chain seq x y z
N MET A 1 31.59 -19.76 2.90
CA MET A 1 30.99 -19.34 1.62
C MET A 1 29.59 -18.82 1.93
N THR A 2 29.25 -17.61 1.50
CA THR A 2 27.92 -17.02 1.71
C THR A 2 26.89 -17.87 0.97
N ASP A 3 25.76 -18.15 1.61
CA ASP A 3 24.65 -18.91 1.01
C ASP A 3 24.10 -18.14 -0.20
N PRO A 4 24.07 -18.74 -1.41
CA PRO A 4 23.55 -18.08 -2.60
C PRO A 4 22.13 -17.54 -2.47
N ARG A 5 21.27 -18.20 -1.68
CA ARG A 5 19.88 -17.77 -1.44
C ARG A 5 19.85 -16.49 -0.62
N THR A 6 20.60 -16.43 0.47
CA THR A 6 20.71 -15.24 1.31
C THR A 6 21.33 -14.07 0.54
N SER A 7 22.33 -14.32 -0.31
CA SER A 7 22.89 -13.29 -1.18
C SER A 7 21.85 -12.75 -2.18
N ALA A 8 21.08 -13.62 -2.83
CA ALA A 8 20.03 -13.21 -3.76
C ALA A 8 18.92 -12.40 -3.06
N GLU A 9 18.45 -12.89 -1.92
CA GLU A 9 17.43 -12.24 -1.09
C GLU A 9 17.87 -10.82 -0.69
N ARG A 10 19.08 -10.67 -0.14
CA ARG A 10 19.61 -9.36 0.28
C ARG A 10 19.75 -8.38 -0.87
N LEU A 11 20.11 -8.84 -2.08
CA LEU A 11 20.17 -7.97 -3.26
C LEU A 11 18.79 -7.44 -3.65
N VAL A 12 17.76 -8.29 -3.65
CA VAL A 12 16.38 -7.87 -3.98
C VAL A 12 15.81 -6.95 -2.90
N ARG A 13 15.99 -7.29 -1.62
CA ARG A 13 15.56 -6.43 -0.50
C ARG A 13 16.27 -5.08 -0.52
N ARG A 14 17.58 -5.05 -0.79
CA ARG A 14 18.33 -3.80 -0.93
C ARG A 14 17.84 -2.95 -2.10
N PHE A 15 17.55 -3.55 -3.26
CA PHE A 15 16.92 -2.83 -4.36
C PHE A 15 15.62 -2.15 -3.90
N ALA A 16 14.71 -2.90 -3.28
CA ALA A 16 13.43 -2.38 -2.83
C ALA A 16 13.60 -1.28 -1.77
N ARG A 17 14.47 -1.47 -0.78
CA ARG A 17 14.75 -0.46 0.26
C ARG A 17 15.37 0.81 -0.30
N ASP A 18 16.44 0.68 -1.08
CA ASP A 18 17.23 1.83 -1.52
C ASP A 18 16.46 2.68 -2.56
N THR A 19 15.47 2.09 -3.25
CA THR A 19 14.69 2.78 -4.29
C THR A 19 13.22 3.05 -3.93
N ASN A 20 12.67 2.32 -2.96
CA ASN A 20 11.24 2.23 -2.67
C ASN A 20 10.39 1.84 -3.90
N LEU A 21 10.93 0.98 -4.77
CA LEU A 21 10.27 0.51 -5.99
C LEU A 21 9.75 -0.92 -5.88
N LEU A 22 8.74 -1.22 -6.71
CA LEU A 22 8.12 -2.53 -6.75
C LEU A 22 8.97 -3.53 -7.55
N VAL A 23 9.02 -4.78 -7.10
CA VAL A 23 9.64 -5.91 -7.83
C VAL A 23 8.63 -6.54 -8.80
N ALA A 24 7.38 -6.72 -8.36
CA ALA A 24 6.32 -7.32 -9.17
C ALA A 24 6.06 -6.51 -10.46
N GLY A 25 5.88 -7.21 -11.58
CA GLY A 25 5.62 -6.62 -12.88
C GLY A 25 6.80 -5.84 -13.49
N ARG A 26 7.97 -5.80 -12.83
CA ARG A 26 9.17 -5.13 -13.31
C ARG A 26 9.95 -5.98 -14.29
N ARG A 27 10.52 -5.34 -15.32
CA ARG A 27 11.48 -5.97 -16.23
C ARG A 27 12.86 -5.99 -15.59
N VAL A 28 13.42 -7.17 -15.41
CA VAL A 28 14.70 -7.38 -14.73
C VAL A 28 15.65 -8.22 -15.55
N ALA A 29 16.93 -7.87 -15.56
CA ALA A 29 18.00 -8.67 -16.14
C ALA A 29 18.93 -9.16 -15.01
N VAL A 30 19.39 -10.40 -15.09
CA VAL A 30 20.38 -10.95 -14.14
C VAL A 30 21.61 -11.39 -14.93
N GLN A 31 22.76 -10.82 -14.59
CA GLN A 31 24.05 -11.16 -15.18
C GLN A 31 24.69 -12.34 -14.45
N GLY A 32 25.54 -13.09 -15.15
CA GLY A 32 26.26 -14.23 -14.58
C GLY A 32 25.46 -15.53 -14.57
N SER A 33 26.18 -16.64 -14.35
CA SER A 33 25.66 -18.00 -14.33
C SER A 33 26.00 -18.74 -13.02
N ASP A 34 26.51 -18.03 -12.02
CA ASP A 34 26.79 -18.60 -10.70
C ASP A 34 25.50 -18.91 -9.92
N ALA A 35 25.66 -19.52 -8.75
CA ALA A 35 24.53 -19.93 -7.92
C ALA A 35 23.69 -18.74 -7.42
N VAL A 36 24.29 -17.56 -7.20
CA VAL A 36 23.56 -16.35 -6.76
C VAL A 36 22.69 -15.84 -7.90
N ALA A 37 23.25 -15.78 -9.11
CA ALA A 37 22.51 -15.41 -10.32
C ALA A 37 21.37 -16.41 -10.62
N GLY A 38 21.58 -17.70 -10.33
CA GLY A 38 20.53 -18.72 -10.40
C GLY A 38 19.38 -18.45 -9.43
N GLU A 39 19.70 -18.24 -8.15
CA GLU A 39 18.71 -17.96 -7.10
C GLU A 39 18.00 -16.62 -7.29
N LEU A 40 18.68 -15.58 -7.78
CA LEU A 40 18.05 -14.31 -8.15
C LEU A 40 16.98 -14.49 -9.23
N ARG A 41 17.28 -15.23 -10.29
CA ARG A 41 16.29 -15.48 -11.36
C ARG A 41 15.08 -16.26 -10.85
N ARG A 42 15.26 -17.16 -9.89
CA ARG A 42 14.14 -17.87 -9.24
C ARG A 42 13.34 -16.90 -8.39
N LEU A 43 13.98 -16.24 -7.42
CA LEU A 43 13.34 -15.32 -6.48
C LEU A 43 12.59 -14.19 -7.19
N LEU A 44 13.21 -13.54 -8.19
CA LEU A 44 12.57 -12.48 -8.95
C LEU A 44 11.31 -12.95 -9.68
N ARG A 45 11.29 -14.18 -10.22
CA ARG A 45 10.06 -14.75 -10.83
C ARG A 45 9.01 -15.07 -9.80
N ASP A 46 9.40 -15.63 -8.66
CA ASP A 46 8.48 -15.95 -7.56
C ASP A 46 7.84 -14.66 -6.99
N LEU A 47 8.54 -13.53 -7.04
CA LEU A 47 8.06 -12.19 -6.70
C LEU A 47 7.33 -11.47 -7.87
N GLY A 48 7.12 -12.14 -9.01
CA GLY A 48 6.35 -11.62 -10.13
C GLY A 48 7.09 -10.68 -11.08
N ALA A 49 8.43 -10.61 -11.04
CA ALA A 49 9.21 -9.85 -12.00
C ALA A 49 9.36 -10.59 -13.36
N HIS A 50 9.44 -9.82 -14.44
CA HIS A 50 9.72 -10.32 -15.79
C HIS A 50 11.23 -10.41 -16.01
N VAL A 51 11.79 -11.58 -15.71
CA VAL A 51 13.21 -11.87 -15.94
C VAL A 51 13.49 -12.04 -17.44
N LEU A 52 14.28 -11.12 -17.99
CA LEU A 52 14.67 -11.08 -19.40
C LEU A 52 15.85 -12.02 -19.69
N ASP A 53 15.87 -12.58 -20.90
CA ASP A 53 17.02 -13.32 -21.42
C ASP A 53 18.07 -12.32 -21.95
N GLY A 54 19.20 -12.20 -21.24
CA GLY A 54 20.34 -11.36 -21.62
C GLY A 54 20.48 -10.05 -20.84
N SER A 55 21.57 -9.31 -21.09
CA SER A 55 21.87 -8.03 -20.45
C SER A 55 21.36 -6.85 -21.28
N ALA A 56 20.04 -6.66 -21.32
CA ALA A 56 19.48 -5.47 -21.94
C ALA A 56 19.65 -4.27 -21.00
N ARG A 57 20.73 -3.51 -21.19
CA ARG A 57 20.90 -2.15 -20.66
C ARG A 57 19.91 -1.26 -21.41
N THR A 58 18.71 -1.15 -20.86
CA THR A 58 17.58 -0.44 -21.48
C THR A 58 16.90 0.41 -20.41
N PRO A 59 16.46 1.63 -20.74
CA PRO A 59 15.71 2.46 -19.81
C PRO A 59 14.55 1.69 -19.17
N GLY A 60 14.43 1.78 -17.84
CA GLY A 60 13.38 1.10 -17.07
C GLY A 60 13.65 -0.38 -16.72
N VAL A 61 14.73 -0.99 -17.23
CA VAL A 61 15.15 -2.34 -16.82
C VAL A 61 16.09 -2.26 -15.63
N VAL A 62 15.83 -3.07 -14.59
CA VAL A 62 16.77 -3.23 -13.47
C VAL A 62 17.72 -4.38 -13.78
N THR A 63 19.02 -4.13 -13.73
CA THR A 63 20.04 -5.15 -13.94
C THR A 63 20.70 -5.52 -12.63
N PHE A 64 20.58 -6.79 -12.22
CA PHE A 64 21.33 -7.36 -11.11
C PHE A 64 22.62 -8.01 -11.67
N ALA A 65 23.76 -7.61 -11.14
CA ALA A 65 25.08 -8.13 -11.49
C ALA A 65 25.82 -8.60 -10.22
N PRO A 66 25.49 -9.79 -9.67
CA PRO A 66 26.09 -10.29 -8.44
C PRO A 66 27.63 -10.29 -8.50
N GLY A 67 28.27 -9.67 -7.51
CA GLY A 67 29.73 -9.56 -7.46
C GLY A 67 30.34 -8.50 -8.39
N GLY A 68 29.53 -7.76 -9.15
CA GLY A 68 29.93 -6.57 -9.89
C GLY A 68 30.02 -5.32 -9.02
N ASP A 69 30.56 -4.24 -9.59
CA ASP A 69 30.55 -2.90 -9.00
C ASP A 69 30.12 -1.86 -10.06
N PRO A 70 28.88 -1.32 -9.99
CA PRO A 70 27.83 -1.67 -9.03
C PRO A 70 27.21 -3.04 -9.33
N ASP A 71 26.69 -3.70 -8.30
CA ASP A 71 26.00 -4.99 -8.37
C ASP A 71 24.49 -4.85 -8.69
N ILE A 72 23.95 -3.64 -8.70
CA ILE A 72 22.59 -3.32 -9.18
C ILE A 72 22.62 -2.02 -9.99
N LEU A 73 21.99 -2.04 -11.16
CA LEU A 73 21.78 -0.89 -12.03
C LEU A 73 20.28 -0.65 -12.26
N LEU A 74 19.86 0.62 -12.28
CA LEU A 74 18.54 1.05 -12.72
C LEU A 74 18.70 1.74 -14.09
N GLY A 75 18.27 1.06 -15.16
CA GLY A 75 18.64 1.44 -16.52
C GLY A 75 20.15 1.27 -16.74
N ASP A 76 20.83 2.37 -17.07
CA ASP A 76 22.26 2.39 -17.36
C ASP A 76 23.13 2.87 -16.18
N GLY A 77 22.50 3.38 -15.12
CA GLY A 77 23.17 3.97 -13.96
C GLY A 77 23.05 3.13 -12.68
N PRO A 78 23.83 3.45 -11.65
CA PRO A 78 23.65 2.86 -10.32
C PRO A 78 22.27 3.20 -9.74
N LEU A 79 21.90 2.54 -8.64
CA LEU A 79 20.71 2.94 -7.90
C LEU A 79 20.79 4.41 -7.48
N PRO A 80 19.66 5.15 -7.49
CA PRO A 80 19.62 6.53 -7.03
C PRO A 80 19.98 6.60 -5.55
N VAL A 81 20.70 7.65 -5.17
CA VAL A 81 21.00 7.95 -3.77
C VAL A 81 19.83 8.75 -3.21
N ARG A 82 19.04 8.14 -2.31
CA ARG A 82 17.86 8.75 -1.66
C ARG A 82 18.15 9.06 -0.19
N VAL A 83 19.06 9.99 0.07
CA VAL A 83 19.55 10.26 1.45
C VAL A 83 18.68 11.29 2.14
N THR A 84 18.30 12.37 1.46
CA THR A 84 17.48 13.44 2.04
C THR A 84 16.00 13.20 1.78
N ALA A 85 15.12 13.82 2.58
CA ALA A 85 13.69 13.81 2.29
C ALA A 85 13.36 14.46 0.93
N GLU A 86 14.14 15.44 0.49
CA GLU A 86 13.99 16.02 -0.85
C GLU A 86 14.29 14.99 -1.95
N ASP A 87 15.38 14.23 -1.84
CA ASP A 87 15.69 13.14 -2.78
C ASP A 87 14.57 12.08 -2.78
N ARG A 88 14.03 11.74 -1.60
CA ARG A 88 12.94 10.76 -1.48
C ARG A 88 11.66 11.26 -2.14
N VAL A 89 11.29 12.54 -1.94
CA VAL A 89 10.13 13.19 -2.57
C VAL A 89 10.31 13.28 -4.07
N ASP A 90 11.47 13.71 -4.56
CA ASP A 90 11.72 13.85 -6.01
C ASP A 90 11.79 12.49 -6.71
N ALA A 91 12.36 11.48 -6.06
CA ALA A 91 12.31 10.10 -6.54
C ALA A 91 10.86 9.59 -6.65
N ALA A 92 10.01 9.89 -5.66
CA ALA A 92 8.59 9.57 -5.76
C ALA A 92 7.96 10.24 -6.99
N GLY A 93 8.24 11.52 -7.23
CA GLY A 93 7.71 12.26 -8.39
C GLY A 93 8.16 11.68 -9.73
N ALA A 94 9.40 11.20 -9.82
CA ALA A 94 9.94 10.55 -11.02
C ALA A 94 9.31 9.17 -11.31
N HIS A 95 8.76 8.52 -10.29
CA HIS A 95 8.18 7.17 -10.36
C HIS A 95 6.67 7.13 -10.12
N MET A 96 5.98 8.29 -10.21
CA MET A 96 4.51 8.40 -10.19
C MET A 96 3.90 8.95 -11.50
N PRO A 97 4.24 8.37 -12.67
CA PRO A 97 3.78 8.85 -13.98
C PRO A 97 2.27 8.75 -14.21
N VAL A 98 1.56 7.81 -13.60
CA VAL A 98 0.11 7.63 -13.81
C VAL A 98 -0.66 8.75 -13.12
N SER A 99 -0.40 9.00 -11.85
CA SER A 99 -0.92 10.13 -11.10
C SER A 99 -0.57 11.44 -11.79
N ALA A 100 0.66 11.60 -12.28
CA ALA A 100 1.06 12.78 -13.03
C ALA A 100 0.24 12.97 -14.32
N ALA A 101 -0.11 11.89 -15.03
CA ALA A 101 -0.97 11.95 -16.21
C ALA A 101 -2.40 12.39 -15.87
N ILE A 102 -2.99 11.87 -14.79
CA ILE A 102 -4.31 12.27 -14.33
C ILE A 102 -4.30 13.73 -13.86
N ALA A 103 -3.29 14.15 -13.09
CA ALA A 103 -3.15 15.54 -12.64
C ALA A 103 -3.03 16.53 -13.81
N ARG A 104 -2.26 16.19 -14.86
CA ARG A 104 -2.18 17.01 -16.09
C ARG A 104 -3.55 17.16 -16.77
N ARG A 105 -4.37 16.10 -16.78
CA ARG A 105 -5.74 16.15 -17.32
C ARG A 105 -6.63 17.09 -16.50
N LEU A 106 -6.56 17.02 -15.17
CA LEU A 106 -7.27 17.94 -14.27
C LEU A 106 -6.85 19.41 -14.50
N ALA A 107 -5.53 19.64 -14.64
CA ALA A 107 -4.96 20.96 -14.90
C ALA A 107 -5.44 21.53 -16.24
N ALA A 108 -5.40 20.73 -17.31
CA ALA A 108 -5.83 21.11 -18.65
C ALA A 108 -7.33 21.42 -18.71
N ALA A 109 -8.14 20.65 -17.97
CA ALA A 109 -9.58 20.90 -17.84
C ALA A 109 -9.89 22.10 -16.93
N GLY A 110 -8.94 22.53 -16.09
CA GLY A 110 -9.10 23.64 -15.16
C GLY A 110 -10.07 23.36 -14.00
N VAL A 111 -10.46 22.10 -13.79
CA VAL A 111 -11.53 21.71 -12.85
C VAL A 111 -11.16 21.90 -11.38
N VAL A 112 -9.87 21.82 -11.04
CA VAL A 112 -9.37 22.00 -9.66
C VAL A 112 -8.91 23.43 -9.36
N ARG A 113 -9.03 24.37 -10.32
CA ARG A 113 -8.49 25.73 -10.15
C ARG A 113 -9.20 26.47 -9.00
N GLY A 114 -8.45 26.82 -7.97
CA GLY A 114 -8.96 27.53 -6.79
C GLY A 114 -9.81 26.67 -5.86
N ILE A 115 -9.90 25.36 -6.10
CA ILE A 115 -10.54 24.41 -5.18
C ILE A 115 -9.60 24.17 -4.00
N ARG A 116 -10.11 24.29 -2.77
CA ARG A 116 -9.36 24.03 -1.54
C ARG A 116 -9.45 22.55 -1.20
N ILE A 117 -8.34 21.84 -1.29
CA ILE A 117 -8.28 20.40 -1.05
C ILE A 117 -7.45 20.13 0.20
N GLY A 118 -8.07 19.50 1.19
CA GLY A 118 -7.37 18.94 2.34
C GLY A 118 -6.98 17.50 2.09
N ILE A 119 -5.75 17.14 2.45
CA ILE A 119 -5.24 15.77 2.43
C ILE A 119 -4.95 15.38 3.87
N ALA A 120 -5.56 14.30 4.34
CA ALA A 120 -5.44 13.76 5.69
C ALA A 120 -4.99 12.30 5.59
N MET A 121 -3.69 12.08 5.56
CA MET A 121 -3.09 10.77 5.28
C MET A 121 -1.74 10.66 5.98
N VAL A 122 -1.20 9.44 6.01
CA VAL A 122 0.21 9.25 6.36
C VAL A 122 1.08 10.12 5.46
N LEU A 123 1.84 11.04 6.07
CA LEU A 123 2.69 11.96 5.33
C LEU A 123 4.04 11.31 5.07
N GLU A 124 4.16 10.79 3.87
CA GLU A 124 5.35 10.16 3.30
C GLU A 124 5.68 10.79 1.94
N PRO A 125 6.82 10.45 1.30
CA PRO A 125 7.23 11.07 0.03
C PRO A 125 6.18 11.00 -1.09
N LYS A 126 5.36 9.94 -1.11
CA LYS A 126 4.33 9.72 -2.14
C LYS A 126 3.10 10.59 -1.89
N THR A 127 2.67 10.72 -0.63
CA THR A 127 1.61 11.66 -0.21
C THR A 127 2.00 13.11 -0.53
N ALA A 128 3.27 13.45 -0.32
CA ALA A 128 3.80 14.75 -0.73
C ALA A 128 3.66 14.98 -2.23
N GLN A 129 3.88 13.97 -3.06
CA GLN A 129 3.68 14.07 -4.51
C GLN A 129 2.21 14.24 -4.90
N LEU A 130 1.27 13.56 -4.25
CA LEU A 130 -0.17 13.82 -4.46
C LEU A 130 -0.50 15.30 -4.22
N ALA A 131 0.01 15.86 -3.11
CA ALA A 131 -0.21 17.27 -2.77
C ALA A 131 0.41 18.23 -3.80
N LEU A 132 1.65 17.97 -4.24
CA LEU A 132 2.34 18.75 -5.25
C LEU A 132 1.62 18.69 -6.61
N LEU A 133 1.16 17.51 -7.04
CA LEU A 133 0.42 17.33 -8.29
C LEU A 133 -0.90 18.10 -8.31
N LEU A 134 -1.65 18.10 -7.21
CA LEU A 134 -2.89 18.88 -7.08
C LEU A 134 -2.64 20.39 -7.10
N ARG A 135 -1.61 20.85 -6.36
CA ARG A 135 -1.19 22.25 -6.37
C ARG A 135 -0.81 22.69 -7.78
N ASP A 136 0.00 21.89 -8.48
CA ASP A 136 0.47 22.19 -9.84
C ASP A 136 -0.66 22.14 -10.87
N ALA A 137 -1.73 21.38 -10.60
CA ALA A 137 -2.96 21.41 -11.37
C ALA A 137 -3.84 22.64 -11.09
N GLY A 138 -3.52 23.44 -10.06
CA GLY A 138 -4.16 24.72 -9.74
C GLY A 138 -5.03 24.73 -8.48
N ALA A 139 -5.02 23.65 -7.68
CA ALA A 139 -5.72 23.60 -6.40
C ALA A 139 -4.98 24.40 -5.30
N ASP A 140 -5.72 24.86 -4.29
CA ASP A 140 -5.15 25.33 -3.01
C ASP A 140 -5.10 24.13 -2.05
N VAL A 141 -3.89 23.61 -1.81
CA VAL A 141 -3.70 22.34 -1.11
C VAL A 141 -3.18 22.55 0.30
N SER A 142 -3.73 21.79 1.24
CA SER A 142 -3.17 21.67 2.57
C SER A 142 -3.17 20.24 3.07
N VAL A 143 -2.19 19.92 3.91
CA VAL A 143 -2.00 18.57 4.44
C VAL A 143 -2.18 18.58 5.95
N TYR A 144 -2.82 17.54 6.46
CA TYR A 144 -2.81 17.14 7.87
C TYR A 144 -2.22 15.74 7.97
N ALA A 145 -1.37 15.51 8.96
CA ALA A 145 -0.92 14.19 9.34
C ALA A 145 -1.07 14.02 10.86
N HIS A 146 -1.56 12.85 11.27
CA HIS A 146 -1.60 12.49 12.69
C HIS A 146 -0.17 12.42 13.26
N PRO A 147 0.05 12.66 14.58
CA PRO A 147 1.38 12.63 15.18
C PRO A 147 2.19 11.36 14.92
N ASP A 148 1.53 10.21 14.85
CA ASP A 148 2.15 8.91 14.57
C ASP A 148 2.34 8.62 13.07
N GLU A 149 1.88 9.53 12.21
CA GLU A 149 1.77 9.34 10.76
C GLU A 149 2.52 10.42 9.97
N ILE A 150 3.38 11.21 10.64
CA ILE A 150 4.08 12.33 10.03
C ILE A 150 5.59 12.08 9.90
N ASP A 151 6.09 12.01 8.66
CA ASP A 151 7.52 12.20 8.38
C ASP A 151 7.82 13.72 8.41
N VAL A 152 8.48 14.17 9.48
CA VAL A 152 8.75 15.59 9.73
C VAL A 152 9.63 16.20 8.64
N GLU A 153 10.60 15.45 8.11
CA GLU A 153 11.49 15.97 7.05
C GLU A 153 10.71 16.14 5.74
N VAL A 154 9.80 15.21 5.41
CA VAL A 154 8.89 15.36 4.25
C VAL A 154 7.92 16.51 4.46
N ALA A 155 7.42 16.73 5.68
CA ALA A 155 6.59 17.87 6.03
C ALA A 155 7.31 19.19 5.81
N GLU A 156 8.60 19.28 6.15
CA GLU A 156 9.45 20.43 5.89
C GLU A 156 9.65 20.66 4.39
N VAL A 157 9.87 19.61 3.59
CA VAL A 157 9.94 19.72 2.12
C VAL A 157 8.65 20.31 1.55
N LEU A 158 7.47 19.82 1.97
CA LEU A 158 6.18 20.36 1.51
C LEU A 158 6.00 21.84 1.90
N ARG A 159 6.32 22.21 3.15
CA ARG A 159 6.27 23.59 3.62
C ARG A 159 7.21 24.49 2.81
N GLY A 160 8.43 24.03 2.54
CA GLY A 160 9.40 24.71 1.68
C GLY A 160 8.93 24.86 0.23
N ARG A 161 8.10 23.92 -0.25
CA ARG A 161 7.42 23.96 -1.55
C ARG A 161 6.06 24.69 -1.50
N GLY A 162 5.76 25.41 -0.41
CA GLY A 162 4.58 26.27 -0.30
C GLY A 162 3.27 25.56 -0.01
N ILE A 163 3.29 24.29 0.40
CA ILE A 163 2.10 23.55 0.84
C ILE A 163 2.06 23.54 2.37
N PRO A 164 1.05 24.15 3.02
CA PRO A 164 0.97 24.15 4.47
C PRO A 164 0.64 22.75 5.01
N VAL A 165 1.44 22.30 5.98
CA VAL A 165 1.27 21.02 6.68
C VAL A 165 0.94 21.26 8.15
N ALA A 166 -0.16 20.68 8.63
CA ALA A 166 -0.55 20.59 10.02
C ALA A 166 -0.25 19.17 10.57
N GLY A 167 0.23 19.09 11.81
CA GLY A 167 0.70 17.84 12.41
C GLY A 167 2.09 18.02 13.02
N ASP A 168 2.29 17.40 14.17
CA ASP A 168 3.53 17.42 14.94
C ASP A 168 3.58 16.15 15.82
N PRO A 169 4.69 15.37 15.79
CA PRO A 169 4.82 14.13 16.57
C PRO A 169 4.69 14.28 18.09
N SER A 170 4.83 15.51 18.61
CA SER A 170 4.76 15.79 20.06
C SER A 170 3.34 16.03 20.56
N LEU A 171 2.35 16.20 19.68
CA LEU A 171 0.96 16.42 20.09
C LEU A 171 0.41 15.15 20.73
N THR A 172 -0.29 15.31 21.86
CA THR A 172 -0.95 14.21 22.57
C THR A 172 -2.35 14.59 23.02
N GLY A 173 -3.28 13.64 23.01
CA GLY A 173 -4.61 13.79 23.58
C GLY A 173 -5.43 14.96 23.01
N SER A 174 -5.82 15.93 23.84
CA SER A 174 -6.68 17.04 23.38
C SER A 174 -6.01 17.93 22.35
N ALA A 175 -4.68 18.08 22.40
CA ALA A 175 -3.92 18.90 21.46
C ALA A 175 -3.94 18.31 20.05
N GLU A 176 -3.98 16.98 19.91
CA GLU A 176 -4.15 16.29 18.62
C GLU A 176 -5.49 16.64 17.99
N ARG A 177 -6.56 16.53 18.77
CA ARG A 177 -7.92 16.87 18.33
C ARG A 177 -8.01 18.34 17.94
N GLU A 178 -7.45 19.25 18.74
CA GLU A 178 -7.43 20.68 18.43
C GLU A 178 -6.74 20.98 17.10
N ALA A 179 -5.61 20.33 16.81
CA ALA A 179 -4.91 20.47 15.54
C ALA A 179 -5.74 19.95 14.34
N ALA A 180 -6.37 18.78 14.48
CA ALA A 180 -7.25 18.21 13.45
C ALA A 180 -8.46 19.10 13.16
N VAL A 181 -9.12 19.60 14.21
CA VAL A 181 -10.26 20.53 14.08
C VAL A 181 -9.82 21.86 13.47
N ALA A 182 -8.65 22.39 13.85
CA ALA A 182 -8.10 23.61 13.26
C ALA A 182 -7.83 23.45 11.77
N PHE A 183 -7.33 22.28 11.33
CA PHE A 183 -7.17 21.95 9.92
C PHE A 183 -8.51 21.92 9.18
N LEU A 184 -9.54 21.24 9.72
CA LEU A 184 -10.88 21.19 9.12
C LEU A 184 -11.55 22.57 9.01
N ARG A 185 -11.22 23.51 9.92
CA ARG A 185 -11.73 24.90 9.89
C ARG A 185 -11.11 25.78 8.80
N ARG A 186 -10.19 25.26 7.98
CA ARG A 186 -9.62 26.00 6.83
C ARG A 186 -10.57 26.17 5.65
N SER A 187 -11.87 25.89 5.86
CA SER A 187 -12.91 25.96 4.83
C SER A 187 -12.54 25.13 3.60
N LEU A 188 -12.24 23.85 3.79
CA LEU A 188 -11.91 22.96 2.68
C LEU A 188 -13.14 22.77 1.78
N ASP A 189 -12.93 22.60 0.47
CA ASP A 189 -13.99 22.21 -0.47
C ASP A 189 -14.05 20.69 -0.62
N LEU A 190 -12.89 20.02 -0.61
CA LEU A 190 -12.77 18.55 -0.64
C LEU A 190 -11.82 18.05 0.45
N LEU A 191 -12.06 16.84 0.93
CA LEU A 191 -11.19 16.13 1.88
C LEU A 191 -10.81 14.75 1.32
N LEU A 192 -9.52 14.50 1.15
CA LEU A 192 -8.96 13.18 0.84
C LEU A 192 -8.44 12.60 2.15
N ASP A 193 -8.96 11.44 2.56
CA ASP A 193 -8.71 10.85 3.88
C ASP A 193 -8.23 9.40 3.76
N ASP A 194 -7.40 8.99 4.72
CA ASP A 194 -6.90 7.64 4.93
C ASP A 194 -7.28 7.22 6.35
N GLY A 195 -8.23 6.28 6.48
CA GLY A 195 -8.74 5.80 7.76
C GLY A 195 -10.03 6.50 8.23
N SER A 196 -10.53 7.47 7.47
CA SER A 196 -11.78 8.23 7.69
C SER A 196 -11.83 9.05 8.98
N HIS A 197 -10.70 9.27 9.64
CA HIS A 197 -10.63 9.94 10.92
C HIS A 197 -11.12 11.39 10.82
N LEU A 198 -10.69 12.12 9.79
CA LEU A 198 -11.05 13.52 9.60
C LEU A 198 -12.43 13.67 8.94
N ILE A 199 -12.85 12.76 8.07
CA ILE A 199 -14.22 12.70 7.55
C ILE A 199 -15.20 12.55 8.71
N ARG A 200 -14.97 11.58 9.61
CA ARG A 200 -15.81 11.37 10.80
C ARG A 200 -15.78 12.56 11.74
N LEU A 201 -14.59 13.09 12.04
CA LEU A 201 -14.45 14.25 12.92
C LEU A 201 -15.17 15.49 12.35
N ALA A 202 -15.16 15.68 11.03
CA ALA A 202 -15.89 16.77 10.39
C ALA A 202 -17.41 16.66 10.62
N HIS A 203 -17.98 15.44 10.63
CA HIS A 203 -19.40 15.23 10.95
C HIS A 203 -19.66 15.45 12.44
N GLU A 204 -18.79 14.94 13.33
CA GLU A 204 -18.92 15.14 14.79
C GLU A 204 -18.90 16.63 15.18
N GLU A 205 -18.09 17.43 14.49
CA GLU A 205 -17.92 18.87 14.74
C GLU A 205 -18.90 19.76 13.95
N GLY A 206 -19.78 19.18 13.12
CA GLY A 206 -20.69 19.94 12.25
C GLY A 206 -19.98 20.77 11.16
N LEU A 207 -18.74 20.40 10.81
CA LEU A 207 -17.92 21.03 9.77
C LEU A 207 -18.11 20.37 8.40
N ALA A 208 -18.68 19.16 8.35
CA ALA A 208 -18.91 18.41 7.11
C ALA A 208 -19.77 19.19 6.11
N ALA A 209 -20.77 19.95 6.56
CA ALA A 209 -21.63 20.75 5.70
C ALA A 209 -20.90 21.81 4.86
N GLY A 210 -19.65 22.16 5.21
CA GLY A 210 -18.81 23.05 4.40
C GLY A 210 -18.09 22.35 3.24
N LEU A 211 -18.02 21.02 3.26
CA LEU A 211 -17.36 20.21 2.23
C LEU A 211 -18.33 19.90 1.09
N ARG A 212 -17.82 19.93 -0.15
CA ARG A 212 -18.53 19.40 -1.32
C ARG A 212 -18.54 17.87 -1.34
N GLY A 213 -17.54 17.24 -0.74
CA GLY A 213 -17.42 15.80 -0.64
C GLY A 213 -16.05 15.35 -0.15
N ALA A 214 -15.89 14.05 0.00
CA ALA A 214 -14.65 13.44 0.44
C ALA A 214 -14.33 12.14 -0.31
N ALA A 215 -13.10 11.65 -0.16
CA ALA A 215 -12.67 10.36 -0.68
C ALA A 215 -11.92 9.58 0.40
N GLU A 216 -12.22 8.28 0.54
CA GLU A 216 -11.64 7.41 1.56
C GLU A 216 -10.85 6.24 0.92
N GLU A 217 -9.57 6.14 1.27
CA GLU A 217 -8.63 5.20 0.64
C GLU A 217 -8.57 3.81 1.26
N THR A 218 -9.07 3.60 2.48
CA THR A 218 -8.81 2.35 3.21
C THR A 218 -10.03 1.52 3.52
N THR A 219 -9.79 0.22 3.69
CA THR A 219 -10.82 -0.72 4.13
C THR A 219 -11.26 -0.42 5.57
N SER A 220 -10.31 -0.05 6.44
CA SER A 220 -10.55 0.33 7.84
C SER A 220 -11.40 1.59 7.92
N GLY A 221 -11.15 2.61 7.09
CA GLY A 221 -11.95 3.84 7.04
C GLY A 221 -13.34 3.64 6.40
N LEU A 222 -13.47 2.79 5.38
CA LEU A 222 -14.79 2.49 4.80
C LEU A 222 -15.71 1.73 5.76
N THR A 223 -15.18 0.97 6.70
CA THR A 223 -15.98 0.17 7.65
C THR A 223 -16.91 1.03 8.52
N PRO A 224 -16.44 2.04 9.27
CA PRO A 224 -17.30 2.96 10.00
C PRO A 224 -18.13 3.85 9.07
N LEU A 225 -17.64 4.26 7.89
CA LEU A 225 -18.45 5.05 6.95
C LEU A 225 -19.66 4.27 6.43
N ARG A 226 -19.52 2.96 6.20
CA ARG A 226 -20.66 2.07 5.88
C ARG A 226 -21.67 1.98 7.04
N VAL A 227 -21.23 2.10 8.29
CA VAL A 227 -22.13 2.21 9.46
C VAL A 227 -22.87 3.53 9.41
N MET A 228 -22.17 4.65 9.22
CA MET A 228 -22.77 5.99 9.10
C MET A 228 -23.79 6.06 7.97
N GLN A 229 -23.50 5.46 6.81
CA GLN A 229 -24.45 5.33 5.69
C GLN A 229 -25.74 4.63 6.12
N ARG A 230 -25.65 3.46 6.76
CA ARG A 230 -26.85 2.71 7.21
C ARG A 230 -27.67 3.48 8.24
N GLN A 231 -27.04 4.36 9.00
CA GLN A 231 -27.68 5.20 10.00
C GLN A 231 -28.15 6.56 9.44
N GLY A 232 -27.89 6.87 8.17
CA GLY A 232 -28.25 8.15 7.56
C GLY A 232 -27.47 9.34 8.13
N LEU A 233 -26.23 9.12 8.60
CA LEU A 233 -25.40 10.14 9.25
C LEU A 233 -24.43 10.85 8.32
N LEU A 234 -24.26 10.40 7.07
CA LEU A 234 -23.37 11.06 6.11
C LEU A 234 -24.07 12.30 5.53
N GLU A 235 -23.47 13.47 5.76
CA GLU A 235 -23.99 14.77 5.32
C GLU A 235 -23.46 15.18 3.94
N ILE A 236 -22.39 14.53 3.48
CA ILE A 236 -21.71 14.80 2.22
C ILE A 236 -21.54 13.51 1.40
N PRO A 237 -21.33 13.62 0.07
CA PRO A 237 -20.92 12.47 -0.73
C PRO A 237 -19.47 12.07 -0.38
N VAL A 238 -19.25 10.76 -0.20
CA VAL A 238 -17.93 10.18 0.00
C VAL A 238 -17.68 9.13 -1.08
N ILE A 239 -16.58 9.23 -1.82
CA ILE A 239 -16.17 8.21 -2.80
C ILE A 239 -15.36 7.13 -2.10
N ALA A 240 -15.78 5.87 -2.26
CA ALA A 240 -15.09 4.70 -1.76
C ALA A 240 -13.89 4.33 -2.67
N VAL A 241 -12.80 5.09 -2.57
CA VAL A 241 -11.57 4.89 -3.36
C VAL A 241 -10.97 3.52 -3.11
N ASN A 242 -10.99 3.04 -1.87
CA ASN A 242 -10.50 1.70 -1.55
C ASN A 242 -11.16 0.61 -2.40
N ASP A 243 -12.47 0.72 -2.70
CA ASP A 243 -13.22 -0.32 -3.40
C ASP A 243 -12.91 -0.36 -4.92
N ALA A 244 -12.13 0.60 -5.44
CA ALA A 244 -11.70 0.60 -6.83
C ALA A 244 -10.77 -0.59 -7.13
N PRO A 245 -10.97 -1.33 -8.23
CA PRO A 245 -10.08 -2.41 -8.65
C PRO A 245 -8.62 -1.96 -8.81
N MET A 246 -8.35 -0.77 -9.35
CA MET A 246 -6.98 -0.24 -9.49
C MET A 246 -6.30 0.05 -8.13
N LYS A 247 -7.07 0.12 -7.04
CA LYS A 247 -6.56 0.21 -5.67
C LYS A 247 -6.42 -1.18 -5.06
N THR A 248 -7.55 -1.85 -4.81
CA THR A 248 -7.59 -3.14 -4.08
C THR A 248 -6.74 -4.24 -4.70
N SER A 249 -6.67 -4.32 -6.04
CA SER A 249 -6.00 -5.42 -6.74
C SER A 249 -4.48 -5.31 -6.68
N PHE A 250 -3.95 -4.11 -6.43
CA PHE A 250 -2.53 -3.81 -6.53
C PHE A 250 -1.91 -3.53 -5.16
N ASP A 251 -2.51 -2.60 -4.44
CA ASP A 251 -1.99 -2.04 -3.20
C ASP A 251 -1.77 -3.11 -2.13
N ASN A 252 -2.85 -3.79 -1.76
CA ASN A 252 -2.84 -4.74 -0.66
C ASN A 252 -2.00 -6.00 -0.97
N ARG A 253 -2.12 -6.56 -2.18
CA ARG A 253 -1.48 -7.83 -2.53
C ARG A 253 0.01 -7.67 -2.87
N TYR A 254 0.37 -6.68 -3.68
CA TYR A 254 1.75 -6.49 -4.13
C TYR A 254 2.48 -5.45 -3.30
N GLY A 255 1.83 -4.33 -2.99
CA GLY A 255 2.43 -3.26 -2.17
C GLY A 255 2.69 -3.72 -0.74
N THR A 256 1.61 -3.98 0.02
CA THR A 256 1.70 -4.40 1.43
C THR A 256 2.42 -5.73 1.57
N GLY A 257 2.19 -6.67 0.65
CA GLY A 257 2.91 -7.94 0.60
C GLY A 257 4.44 -7.76 0.55
N GLN A 258 4.95 -6.95 -0.40
CA GLN A 258 6.38 -6.69 -0.52
C GLN A 258 6.91 -5.89 0.66
N SER A 259 6.27 -4.76 0.97
CA SER A 259 6.78 -3.79 1.95
C SER A 259 6.81 -4.37 3.36
N CYS A 260 5.75 -5.06 3.79
CA CYS A 260 5.72 -5.66 5.14
C CYS A 260 6.71 -6.81 5.27
N VAL A 261 6.75 -7.73 4.30
CA VAL A 261 7.63 -8.90 4.40
C VAL A 261 9.10 -8.50 4.30
N PHE A 262 9.45 -7.52 3.46
CA PHE A 262 10.82 -7.03 3.38
C PHE A 262 11.22 -6.23 4.62
N ALA A 263 10.33 -5.42 5.19
CA ALA A 263 10.58 -4.75 6.46
C ALA A 263 10.84 -5.75 7.61
N ILE A 264 10.00 -6.79 7.72
CA ILE A 264 10.19 -7.88 8.69
C ILE A 264 11.55 -8.56 8.46
N ALA A 265 11.86 -8.93 7.22
CA ALA A 265 13.12 -9.60 6.91
C ALA A 265 14.35 -8.72 7.16
N ASP A 266 14.29 -7.41 6.88
CA ASP A 266 15.36 -6.44 7.16
C ASP A 266 15.59 -6.30 8.68
N VAL A 267 14.53 -6.14 9.46
CA VAL A 267 14.60 -6.04 10.93
C VAL A 267 15.19 -7.31 11.54
N LEU A 268 14.75 -8.49 11.09
CA LEU A 268 15.25 -9.76 11.60
C LEU A 268 16.70 -10.03 11.20
N ASP A 269 17.08 -9.74 9.95
CA ASP A 269 18.45 -9.94 9.45
C ASP A 269 19.46 -9.04 10.18
N ALA A 270 19.05 -7.83 10.58
CA ALA A 270 19.86 -6.96 11.44
C ALA A 270 20.15 -7.57 12.83
N GLY A 271 19.24 -8.41 13.32
CA GLY A 271 19.39 -9.20 14.55
C GLY A 271 20.04 -10.58 14.33
N GLY A 272 20.46 -10.91 13.10
CA GLY A 272 21.04 -12.21 12.75
C GLY A 272 20.02 -13.36 12.61
N VAL A 273 18.73 -13.04 12.48
CA VAL A 273 17.63 -14.00 12.29
C VAL A 273 17.17 -13.96 10.82
N THR A 274 16.94 -15.13 10.22
CA THR A 274 16.41 -15.22 8.85
C THR A 274 14.95 -15.66 8.88
N VAL A 275 14.13 -15.17 7.94
CA VAL A 275 12.76 -15.67 7.72
C VAL A 275 12.73 -17.01 6.97
N ARG A 276 13.83 -17.36 6.32
CA ARG A 276 13.92 -18.56 5.48
C ARG A 276 13.98 -19.83 6.32
N ASP A 277 13.30 -20.86 5.82
CA ASP A 277 13.18 -22.18 6.44
C ASP A 277 12.59 -22.10 7.88
N GLN A 278 11.97 -20.98 8.24
CA GLN A 278 11.25 -20.79 9.51
C GLN A 278 9.76 -21.06 9.32
N PRO A 279 9.08 -21.62 10.34
CA PRO A 279 7.63 -21.66 10.37
C PRO A 279 7.07 -20.23 10.44
N ALA A 280 6.16 -19.90 9.53
CA ALA A 280 5.47 -18.62 9.50
C ALA A 280 3.95 -18.82 9.44
N VAL A 281 3.21 -18.02 10.19
CA VAL A 281 1.75 -18.05 10.25
C VAL A 281 1.21 -16.70 9.84
N VAL A 282 0.39 -16.68 8.80
CA VAL A 282 -0.36 -15.48 8.41
C VAL A 282 -1.78 -15.58 8.95
N ILE A 283 -2.18 -14.59 9.76
CA ILE A 283 -3.54 -14.48 10.29
C ILE A 283 -4.33 -13.56 9.36
N GLY A 284 -5.40 -14.07 8.76
CA GLY A 284 -6.11 -13.33 7.72
C GLY A 284 -5.60 -13.67 6.32
N TYR A 285 -6.48 -14.12 5.42
CA TYR A 285 -6.19 -14.42 4.01
C TYR A 285 -7.06 -13.61 3.05
N GLY A 286 -7.27 -12.34 3.40
CA GLY A 286 -7.72 -11.32 2.44
C GLY A 286 -6.56 -10.83 1.55
N PRO A 287 -6.74 -9.78 0.73
CA PRO A 287 -5.73 -9.32 -0.21
C PRO A 287 -4.34 -9.04 0.40
N VAL A 288 -4.29 -8.46 1.62
CA VAL A 288 -3.02 -8.25 2.36
C VAL A 288 -2.39 -9.59 2.75
N GLY A 289 -3.16 -10.48 3.38
CA GLY A 289 -2.70 -11.80 3.80
C GLY A 289 -2.21 -12.68 2.65
N GLU A 290 -2.89 -12.61 1.50
CA GLU A 290 -2.44 -13.25 0.25
C GLU A 290 -1.06 -12.74 -0.19
N GLY A 291 -0.87 -11.41 -0.14
CA GLY A 291 0.40 -10.77 -0.43
C GLY A 291 1.50 -11.21 0.53
N VAL A 292 1.25 -11.13 1.84
CA VAL A 292 2.20 -11.52 2.89
C VAL A 292 2.59 -12.99 2.74
N ALA A 293 1.63 -13.90 2.57
CA ALA A 293 1.88 -15.32 2.42
C ALA A 293 2.70 -15.65 1.18
N ALA A 294 2.41 -14.99 0.04
CA ALA A 294 3.15 -15.18 -1.20
C ALA A 294 4.62 -14.70 -1.06
N HIS A 295 4.85 -13.53 -0.46
CA HIS A 295 6.20 -12.98 -0.30
C HIS A 295 7.02 -13.77 0.73
N LEU A 296 6.43 -14.17 1.86
CA LEU A 296 7.10 -15.04 2.84
C LEU A 296 7.53 -16.37 2.20
N ARG A 297 6.64 -16.98 1.40
CA ARG A 297 6.96 -18.21 0.66
C ARG A 297 8.05 -17.98 -0.38
N ALA A 298 8.05 -16.86 -1.09
CA ALA A 298 9.11 -16.52 -2.06
C ALA A 298 10.49 -16.39 -1.38
N LEU A 299 10.53 -15.84 -0.16
CA LEU A 299 11.73 -15.78 0.69
C LEU A 299 12.10 -17.14 1.33
N GLY A 300 11.26 -18.17 1.14
CA GLY A 300 11.51 -19.53 1.59
C GLY A 300 11.03 -19.85 3.01
N ALA A 301 10.11 -19.08 3.58
CA ALA A 301 9.44 -19.44 4.82
C ALA A 301 8.45 -20.61 4.61
N ASP A 302 8.23 -21.42 5.64
CA ASP A 302 7.19 -22.45 5.65
C ASP A 302 5.87 -21.84 6.14
N VAL A 303 5.01 -21.48 5.18
CA VAL A 303 3.83 -20.64 5.44
C VAL A 303 2.58 -21.47 5.70
N ALA A 304 2.03 -21.30 6.90
CA ALA A 304 0.67 -21.68 7.28
C ALA A 304 -0.25 -20.46 7.38
N VAL A 305 -1.56 -20.69 7.32
CA VAL A 305 -2.59 -19.65 7.38
C VAL A 305 -3.62 -20.00 8.46
N ALA A 306 -3.94 -19.01 9.30
CA ALA A 306 -5.06 -19.05 10.23
C ALA A 306 -6.15 -18.11 9.71
N GLU A 307 -7.31 -18.66 9.35
CA GLU A 307 -8.41 -17.90 8.75
C GLU A 307 -9.77 -18.33 9.32
N THR A 308 -10.66 -17.35 9.49
CA THR A 308 -12.01 -17.54 10.04
C THR A 308 -13.07 -17.66 8.94
N ASP A 309 -12.84 -17.03 7.78
CA ASP A 309 -13.69 -17.16 6.60
C ASP A 309 -13.40 -18.48 5.86
N PRO A 310 -14.39 -19.38 5.70
CA PRO A 310 -14.16 -20.70 5.12
C PRO A 310 -13.81 -20.65 3.62
N VAL A 311 -14.25 -19.61 2.89
CA VAL A 311 -13.93 -19.46 1.46
C VAL A 311 -12.47 -19.04 1.31
N ARG A 312 -12.02 -18.08 2.12
CA ARG A 312 -10.62 -17.64 2.13
C ARG A 312 -9.67 -18.72 2.63
N ALA A 313 -10.06 -19.47 3.66
CA ALA A 313 -9.31 -20.63 4.13
C ALA A 313 -9.16 -21.70 3.04
N LEU A 314 -10.24 -22.00 2.30
CA LEU A 314 -10.19 -22.94 1.18
C LEU A 314 -9.31 -22.42 0.04
N LYS A 315 -9.37 -21.12 -0.25
CA LYS A 315 -8.48 -20.48 -1.23
C LYS A 315 -7.01 -20.62 -0.82
N ALA A 316 -6.67 -20.31 0.43
CA ALA A 316 -5.31 -20.47 0.96
C ALA A 316 -4.78 -21.90 0.83
N ALA A 317 -5.62 -22.91 1.06
CA ALA A 317 -5.26 -24.30 0.86
C ALA A 317 -4.95 -24.62 -0.61
N HIS A 318 -5.73 -24.07 -1.55
CA HIS A 318 -5.50 -24.23 -3.00
C HIS A 318 -4.29 -23.45 -3.50
N ASP A 319 -3.95 -22.33 -2.85
CA ASP A 319 -2.71 -21.57 -3.07
C ASP A 319 -1.49 -22.30 -2.47
N GLY A 320 -1.69 -23.43 -1.77
CA GLY A 320 -0.64 -24.35 -1.34
C GLY A 320 -0.15 -24.15 0.10
N HIS A 321 -0.94 -23.48 0.95
CA HIS A 321 -0.63 -23.25 2.36
C HIS A 321 -1.27 -24.29 3.28
N HIS A 322 -0.60 -24.60 4.39
CA HIS A 322 -1.22 -25.38 5.46
C HIS A 322 -2.23 -24.51 6.23
N ILE A 323 -3.44 -25.04 6.49
CA ILE A 323 -4.48 -24.32 7.23
C ILE A 323 -4.67 -24.96 8.60
N GLY A 324 -4.73 -24.13 9.63
CA GLY A 324 -4.88 -24.59 11.01
C GLY A 324 -5.43 -23.50 11.93
N ARG A 325 -5.70 -23.88 13.18
CA ARG A 325 -6.09 -22.91 14.21
C ARG A 325 -4.84 -22.16 14.67
N LEU A 326 -4.98 -20.87 14.94
CA LEU A 326 -3.86 -20.03 15.37
C LEU A 326 -3.11 -20.62 16.59
N ALA A 327 -3.83 -21.10 17.60
CA ALA A 327 -3.23 -21.71 18.79
C ALA A 327 -2.36 -22.95 18.51
N ASP A 328 -2.65 -23.69 17.42
CA ASP A 328 -1.87 -24.86 17.03
C ASP A 328 -0.64 -24.47 16.18
N LEU A 329 -0.72 -23.35 15.45
CA LEU A 329 0.29 -22.92 14.48
C LEU A 329 1.28 -21.90 15.03
N ALA A 330 0.85 -21.04 15.97
CA ALA A 330 1.64 -19.93 16.50
C ALA A 330 2.90 -20.34 17.28
N PRO A 331 2.91 -21.43 18.08
CA PRO A 331 4.06 -21.76 18.92
C PRO A 331 5.38 -21.85 18.14
N GLY A 332 6.34 -20.98 18.48
CA GLY A 332 7.66 -20.91 17.85
C GLY A 332 7.70 -20.36 16.42
N ALA A 333 6.59 -19.87 15.88
CA ALA A 333 6.51 -19.32 14.53
C ALA A 333 6.76 -17.81 14.47
N LEU A 334 7.07 -17.32 13.27
CA LEU A 334 6.84 -15.94 12.88
C LEU A 334 5.35 -15.74 12.60
N VAL A 335 4.64 -15.02 13.47
CA VAL A 335 3.23 -14.70 13.30
C VAL A 335 3.09 -13.32 12.66
N VAL A 336 2.37 -13.24 11.55
CA VAL A 336 2.07 -11.97 10.86
C VAL A 336 0.56 -11.77 10.81
N SER A 337 0.07 -10.75 11.51
CA SER A 337 -1.35 -10.37 11.44
C SER A 337 -1.64 -9.52 10.21
N ALA A 338 -2.62 -9.93 9.41
CA ALA A 338 -3.06 -9.27 8.19
C ALA A 338 -4.59 -9.09 8.18
N THR A 339 -5.19 -8.95 9.36
CA THR A 339 -6.65 -8.93 9.53
C THR A 339 -7.23 -7.52 9.48
N GLY A 340 -6.48 -6.51 9.96
CA GLY A 340 -7.01 -5.17 10.15
C GLY A 340 -8.12 -5.12 11.22
N ALA A 341 -8.09 -6.04 12.19
CA ALA A 341 -9.04 -6.12 13.28
C ALA A 341 -8.31 -6.02 14.64
N PRO A 342 -8.85 -5.27 15.62
CA PRO A 342 -8.34 -5.32 16.99
C PRO A 342 -8.50 -6.71 17.62
N HIS A 343 -7.66 -7.03 18.61
CA HIS A 343 -7.69 -8.27 19.37
C HIS A 343 -7.40 -9.54 18.54
N THR A 344 -6.70 -9.41 17.42
CA THR A 344 -6.34 -10.56 16.57
C THR A 344 -5.22 -11.39 17.20
N VAL A 345 -4.22 -10.74 17.79
CA VAL A 345 -3.14 -11.41 18.51
C VAL A 345 -3.29 -11.11 20.00
N ASP A 346 -3.78 -12.09 20.75
CA ASP A 346 -3.87 -11.96 22.20
C ASP A 346 -2.52 -12.20 22.91
N ALA A 347 -2.48 -11.94 24.22
CA ALA A 347 -1.28 -12.12 25.03
C ALA A 347 -0.76 -13.58 25.07
N SER A 348 -1.62 -14.58 24.84
CA SER A 348 -1.20 -15.98 24.82
C SER A 348 -0.48 -16.32 23.51
N VAL A 349 -1.00 -15.86 22.37
CA VAL A 349 -0.33 -15.99 21.07
C VAL A 349 1.00 -15.25 21.07
N LEU A 350 1.05 -14.03 21.63
CA LEU A 350 2.30 -13.26 21.75
C LEU A 350 3.34 -13.96 22.64
N ALA A 351 2.91 -14.70 23.67
CA ALA A 351 3.81 -15.45 24.54
C ALA A 351 4.39 -16.70 23.86
N ASP A 352 3.58 -17.40 23.06
CA ASP A 352 3.94 -18.66 22.42
C ASP A 352 4.69 -18.48 21.09
N ALA A 353 4.42 -17.38 20.35
CA ALA A 353 5.09 -17.07 19.11
C ALA A 353 6.59 -16.76 19.32
N ALA A 354 7.43 -17.07 18.34
CA ALA A 354 8.81 -16.62 18.37
C ALA A 354 8.88 -15.11 18.11
N ILE A 355 8.16 -14.65 17.09
CA ILE A 355 8.10 -13.25 16.64
C ILE A 355 6.66 -12.95 16.21
N VAL A 356 6.17 -11.75 16.53
CA VAL A 356 4.90 -11.19 16.05
C VAL A 356 5.18 -9.91 15.26
N ALA A 357 4.53 -9.77 14.10
CA ALA A 357 4.50 -8.56 13.29
C ALA A 357 3.08 -8.28 12.78
N VAL A 358 2.81 -7.04 12.40
CA VAL A 358 1.48 -6.60 11.92
C VAL A 358 1.61 -5.94 10.55
N ALA A 359 0.79 -6.40 9.59
CA ALA A 359 0.63 -5.86 8.25
C ALA A 359 -0.74 -5.19 8.02
N GLY A 360 -1.70 -5.36 8.94
CA GLY A 360 -3.02 -4.71 8.89
C GLY A 360 -2.95 -3.25 9.30
N GLY A 361 -2.54 -3.00 10.55
CA GLY A 361 -2.17 -1.66 11.02
C GLY A 361 -3.29 -0.89 11.72
N VAL A 362 -4.31 -1.59 12.24
CA VAL A 362 -5.32 -0.93 13.08
C VAL A 362 -4.87 -0.86 14.55
N PRO A 363 -5.23 0.19 15.30
CA PRO A 363 -4.96 0.26 16.73
C PRO A 363 -5.52 -0.97 17.48
N GLY A 364 -4.68 -1.60 18.29
CA GLY A 364 -5.07 -2.74 19.12
C GLY A 364 -5.13 -4.09 18.39
N GLU A 365 -4.54 -4.24 17.20
CA GLU A 365 -4.45 -5.54 16.52
C GLU A 365 -3.64 -6.60 17.33
N VAL A 366 -2.74 -6.13 18.19
CA VAL A 366 -2.03 -6.94 19.20
C VAL A 366 -2.41 -6.46 20.60
N ASP A 367 -2.88 -7.36 21.46
CA ASP A 367 -3.21 -7.08 22.85
C ASP A 367 -1.95 -7.12 23.72
N VAL A 368 -1.32 -5.95 23.88
CA VAL A 368 -0.10 -5.82 24.67
C VAL A 368 -0.06 -4.50 25.44
N ASP A 369 0.43 -4.55 26.67
CA ASP A 369 0.79 -3.34 27.41
C ASP A 369 2.11 -2.78 26.85
N LEU A 370 2.01 -1.72 26.06
CA LEU A 370 3.15 -1.04 25.45
C LEU A 370 4.15 -0.48 26.46
N ALA A 371 3.77 -0.28 27.71
CA ALA A 371 4.67 0.17 28.78
C ALA A 371 5.49 -0.98 29.39
N ALA A 372 5.07 -2.22 29.18
CA ALA A 372 5.76 -3.43 29.65
C ALA A 372 6.78 -3.97 28.64
N LEU A 373 6.85 -3.39 27.43
CA LEU A 373 7.79 -3.78 26.39
C LEU A 373 9.23 -3.37 26.72
N VAL A 374 10.18 -4.28 26.48
CA VAL A 374 11.61 -4.02 26.63
C VAL A 374 12.28 -4.09 25.27
N SER A 375 12.83 -2.96 24.81
CA SER A 375 13.57 -2.92 23.54
C SER A 375 14.81 -3.80 23.58
N VAL A 376 14.96 -4.66 22.58
CA VAL A 376 16.12 -5.56 22.39
C VAL A 376 16.89 -5.27 21.11
N GLY A 377 16.43 -4.31 20.31
CA GLY A 377 17.06 -3.85 19.08
C GLY A 377 16.19 -2.81 18.36
N PRO A 378 16.67 -2.26 17.23
CA PRO A 378 15.88 -1.36 16.41
C PRO A 378 14.55 -2.02 16.00
N TYR A 379 13.42 -1.39 16.35
CA TYR A 379 12.07 -1.88 16.06
C TYR A 379 11.71 -3.24 16.67
N VAL A 380 12.51 -3.80 17.58
CA VAL A 380 12.23 -5.10 18.20
C VAL A 380 12.14 -4.95 19.70
N ASP A 381 11.00 -5.36 20.23
CA ASP A 381 10.70 -5.36 21.65
C ASP A 381 10.41 -6.77 22.14
N ARG A 382 10.66 -7.02 23.42
CA ARG A 382 10.28 -8.25 24.11
C ARG A 382 9.09 -7.97 25.03
N ALA A 383 8.07 -8.82 24.94
CA ALA A 383 6.92 -8.81 25.84
C ALA A 383 7.16 -9.75 27.04
N GLY A 384 7.75 -9.24 28.13
CA GLY A 384 8.02 -10.04 29.33
C GLY A 384 8.93 -11.25 29.09
N VAL A 385 8.46 -12.46 29.45
CA VAL A 385 9.13 -13.74 29.13
C VAL A 385 8.72 -14.34 27.79
N GLY A 386 7.86 -13.64 27.02
CA GLY A 386 7.29 -14.10 25.76
C GLY A 386 8.13 -13.80 24.51
N GLY A 387 7.45 -13.87 23.36
CA GLY A 387 8.00 -13.63 22.03
C GLY A 387 8.48 -12.20 21.77
N LEU A 388 9.10 -12.03 20.62
CA LEU A 388 9.51 -10.72 20.11
C LEU A 388 8.34 -10.05 19.38
N LEU A 389 8.21 -8.73 19.53
CA LEU A 389 7.23 -7.92 18.83
C LEU A 389 7.97 -6.91 17.96
N ILE A 390 7.67 -6.91 16.66
CA ILE A 390 8.22 -5.93 15.72
C ILE A 390 7.34 -4.67 15.74
N ALA A 391 8.00 -3.50 15.69
CA ALA A 391 7.39 -2.19 15.57
C ALA A 391 6.30 -1.91 16.63
N ARG A 392 6.47 -2.45 17.85
CA ARG A 392 5.50 -2.33 18.95
C ARG A 392 4.06 -2.75 18.57
N GLY A 393 3.90 -3.62 17.56
CA GLY A 393 2.59 -4.04 17.05
C GLY A 393 1.92 -3.08 16.08
N GLY A 394 2.60 -2.00 15.66
CA GLY A 394 2.15 -1.11 14.59
C GLY A 394 2.33 -1.73 13.20
N CYS A 395 1.79 -1.05 12.19
CA CYS A 395 1.93 -1.46 10.79
C CYS A 395 3.40 -1.47 10.36
N VAL A 396 3.98 -2.65 10.17
CA VAL A 396 5.44 -2.84 10.13
C VAL A 396 6.12 -2.12 8.97
N ASN A 397 5.46 -2.03 7.81
CA ASN A 397 5.99 -1.33 6.65
C ASN A 397 6.02 0.19 6.83
N LEU A 398 5.13 0.77 7.63
CA LEU A 398 5.13 2.20 7.94
C LEU A 398 6.06 2.52 9.11
N ALA A 399 6.06 1.67 10.14
CA ALA A 399 6.80 1.92 11.37
C ALA A 399 8.30 1.56 11.27
N ALA A 400 8.66 0.58 10.42
CA ALA A 400 10.03 0.09 10.26
C ALA A 400 10.57 0.21 8.81
N ALA A 401 9.82 0.81 7.90
CA ALA A 401 10.23 1.06 6.51
C ALA A 401 9.53 2.32 5.93
N GLU A 402 9.61 2.54 4.62
CA GLU A 402 9.01 3.70 3.93
C GLU A 402 7.61 3.42 3.33
N GLY A 403 6.82 2.54 3.95
CA GLY A 403 5.48 2.18 3.48
C GLY A 403 5.46 1.39 2.16
N ASN A 404 4.35 1.48 1.43
CA ASN A 404 4.19 0.77 0.17
C ASN A 404 5.07 1.34 -0.96
N PRO A 405 5.46 0.53 -1.97
CA PRO A 405 6.29 1.00 -3.07
C PRO A 405 5.68 2.18 -3.83
N ILE A 406 6.53 3.07 -4.35
CA ILE A 406 6.09 4.30 -5.04
C ILE A 406 5.11 3.98 -6.18
N GLU A 407 5.40 2.98 -6.99
CA GLU A 407 4.58 2.62 -8.16
C GLU A 407 3.22 2.02 -7.81
N ILE A 408 3.08 1.51 -6.58
CA ILE A 408 1.78 1.08 -6.06
C ILE A 408 0.96 2.31 -5.66
N MET A 409 1.58 3.23 -4.91
CA MET A 409 0.92 4.49 -4.53
C MET A 409 0.60 5.36 -5.74
N ASP A 410 1.36 5.27 -6.84
CA ASP A 410 1.02 5.92 -8.10
C ASP A 410 -0.36 5.49 -8.63
N LEU A 411 -0.71 4.20 -8.48
CA LEU A 411 -2.03 3.70 -8.88
C LEU A 411 -3.11 4.15 -7.89
N SER A 412 -2.87 4.01 -6.59
CA SER A 412 -3.85 4.42 -5.57
C SER A 412 -4.16 5.92 -5.63
N PHE A 413 -3.14 6.76 -5.80
CA PHE A 413 -3.31 8.20 -5.90
C PHE A 413 -3.86 8.64 -7.27
N ALA A 414 -3.68 7.87 -8.34
CA ALA A 414 -4.41 8.09 -9.58
C ALA A 414 -5.94 7.89 -9.37
N VAL A 415 -6.34 6.91 -8.55
CA VAL A 415 -7.74 6.72 -8.14
C VAL A 415 -8.23 7.90 -7.28
N GLN A 416 -7.44 8.38 -6.33
CA GLN A 416 -7.77 9.58 -5.55
C GLN A 416 -7.98 10.82 -6.43
N LEU A 417 -7.09 11.06 -7.40
CA LEU A 417 -7.24 12.15 -8.37
C LEU A 417 -8.49 11.98 -9.23
N GLY A 418 -8.85 10.74 -9.59
CA GLY A 418 -10.12 10.44 -10.26
C GLY A 418 -11.34 10.72 -9.37
N ALA A 419 -11.24 10.49 -8.06
CA ALA A 419 -12.31 10.79 -7.11
C ALA A 419 -12.52 12.31 -6.98
N VAL A 420 -11.43 13.09 -6.97
CA VAL A 420 -11.48 14.55 -7.08
C VAL A 420 -12.23 14.99 -8.33
N GLU A 421 -11.90 14.41 -9.50
CA GLU A 421 -12.62 14.71 -10.75
C GLU A 421 -14.13 14.42 -10.61
N GLN A 422 -14.48 13.26 -10.06
CA GLN A 422 -15.86 12.82 -9.92
C GLN A 422 -16.67 13.74 -8.99
N LEU A 423 -16.12 14.10 -7.83
CA LEU A 423 -16.73 14.99 -6.85
C LEU A 423 -16.92 16.42 -7.39
N LEU A 424 -16.04 16.85 -8.30
CA LEU A 424 -16.12 18.18 -8.91
C LEU A 424 -17.03 18.24 -10.12
N GLY A 425 -17.10 17.14 -10.90
CA GLY A 425 -17.82 17.07 -12.17
C GLY A 425 -19.24 16.53 -12.09
N THR A 426 -19.63 15.86 -10.99
CA THR A 426 -20.94 15.23 -10.83
C THR A 426 -21.61 15.68 -9.53
N GLU A 427 -22.89 16.04 -9.58
CA GLU A 427 -23.70 16.24 -8.38
C GLU A 427 -24.07 14.87 -7.77
N LEU A 428 -23.56 14.60 -6.57
CA LEU A 428 -23.81 13.37 -5.83
C LEU A 428 -24.60 13.68 -4.56
N ALA A 429 -25.61 12.86 -4.27
CA ALA A 429 -26.34 12.95 -3.00
C ALA A 429 -25.42 12.57 -1.82
N PRO A 430 -25.71 13.05 -0.59
CA PRO A 430 -25.00 12.58 0.60
C PRO A 430 -25.01 11.06 0.73
N GLY A 431 -23.88 10.49 1.15
CA GLY A 431 -23.69 9.05 1.25
C GLY A 431 -22.39 8.56 0.65
N LEU A 432 -22.12 7.28 0.84
CA LEU A 432 -20.99 6.55 0.30
C LEU A 432 -21.31 6.02 -1.10
N HIS A 433 -20.49 6.42 -2.07
CA HIS A 433 -20.62 6.06 -3.48
C HIS A 433 -19.44 5.18 -3.92
N PRO A 434 -19.68 4.21 -4.81
CA PRO A 434 -18.58 3.46 -5.42
C PRO A 434 -17.74 4.36 -6.31
N PHE A 435 -16.46 4.03 -6.47
CA PHE A 435 -15.63 4.67 -7.48
C PHE A 435 -16.16 4.34 -8.90
N PRO A 436 -16.24 5.32 -9.84
CA PRO A 436 -16.78 5.08 -11.17
C PRO A 436 -15.95 4.08 -11.97
N ALA A 437 -16.60 3.07 -12.56
CA ALA A 437 -15.92 2.01 -13.31
C ALA A 437 -15.19 2.54 -14.55
N GLU A 438 -15.75 3.55 -15.22
CA GLU A 438 -15.15 4.19 -16.39
C GLU A 438 -13.87 4.95 -16.02
N ALA A 439 -13.86 5.59 -14.85
CA ALA A 439 -12.67 6.28 -14.33
C ALA A 439 -11.57 5.27 -13.96
N ASP A 440 -11.94 4.16 -13.33
CA ASP A 440 -11.01 3.07 -12.98
C ASP A 440 -10.37 2.47 -14.23
N HIS A 441 -11.19 2.23 -15.26
CA HIS A 441 -10.72 1.73 -16.55
C HIS A 441 -9.78 2.72 -17.24
N ALA A 442 -10.08 4.02 -17.20
CA ALA A 442 -9.21 5.05 -17.77
C ALA A 442 -7.84 5.12 -17.08
N ILE A 443 -7.81 4.96 -15.74
CA ILE A 443 -6.57 4.88 -14.97
C ILE A 443 -5.76 3.63 -15.37
N ALA A 444 -6.42 2.48 -15.52
CA ALA A 444 -5.77 1.25 -15.97
C ALA A 444 -5.11 1.40 -17.35
N LEU A 445 -5.81 2.05 -18.30
CA LEU A 445 -5.27 2.34 -19.62
C LEU A 445 -4.08 3.29 -19.57
N ALA A 446 -4.14 4.35 -18.75
CA ALA A 446 -3.03 5.26 -18.54
C ALA A 446 -1.80 4.54 -17.94
N ALA A 447 -2.03 3.63 -16.99
CA ALA A 447 -0.97 2.81 -16.41
C ALA A 447 -0.29 1.89 -17.44
N LEU A 448 -1.07 1.25 -18.32
CA LEU A 448 -0.54 0.42 -19.41
C LEU A 448 0.26 1.25 -20.43
N GLU A 449 -0.27 2.42 -20.83
CA GLU A 449 0.42 3.33 -21.76
C GLU A 449 1.77 3.78 -21.21
N VAL A 450 1.81 4.18 -19.93
CA VAL A 450 3.05 4.55 -19.23
C VAL A 450 4.06 3.41 -19.21
N ARG A 451 3.60 2.17 -19.02
CA ARG A 451 4.45 0.96 -19.05
C ARG A 451 4.91 0.60 -20.46
N GLY A 452 4.28 1.16 -21.50
CA GLY A 452 4.49 0.80 -22.89
C GLY A 452 3.85 -0.54 -23.29
N ASP A 453 2.85 -0.99 -22.53
CA ASP A 453 2.11 -2.22 -22.77
C ASP A 453 0.91 -1.92 -23.67
N ASP A 454 0.82 -2.61 -24.82
CA ASP A 454 -0.35 -2.55 -25.71
C ASP A 454 -1.29 -3.74 -25.44
N ILE A 455 -2.59 -3.47 -25.41
CA ILE A 455 -3.62 -4.49 -25.14
C ILE A 455 -4.61 -4.59 -26.30
N GLY A 456 -5.05 -5.82 -26.56
CA GLY A 456 -6.06 -6.08 -27.59
C GLY A 456 -7.40 -5.41 -27.26
N ARG A 457 -8.10 -4.95 -28.30
CA ARG A 457 -9.48 -4.47 -28.20
C ARG A 457 -10.44 -5.56 -28.68
N ARG A 458 -11.62 -5.64 -28.06
CA ARG A 458 -12.69 -6.50 -28.59
C ARG A 458 -13.04 -6.06 -30.01
N SER A 459 -13.17 -7.02 -30.92
CA SER A 459 -13.72 -6.77 -32.25
C SER A 459 -15.19 -6.35 -32.17
N ALA A 460 -15.69 -5.68 -33.22
CA ALA A 460 -17.10 -5.29 -33.29
C ALA A 460 -18.04 -6.50 -33.10
N ALA A 461 -17.71 -7.65 -33.70
CA ALA A 461 -18.47 -8.89 -33.55
C ALA A 461 -18.45 -9.43 -32.11
N GLN A 462 -17.33 -9.29 -31.38
CA GLN A 462 -17.28 -9.66 -29.97
C GLN A 462 -18.15 -8.74 -29.12
N THR A 463 -18.16 -7.43 -29.39
CA THR A 463 -19.01 -6.47 -28.66
C THR A 463 -20.49 -6.74 -28.92
N GLU A 464 -20.90 -6.87 -30.18
CA GLU A 464 -22.28 -7.15 -30.57
C GLU A 464 -22.80 -8.47 -29.95
N ALA A 465 -21.95 -9.50 -29.92
CA ALA A 465 -22.30 -10.78 -29.30
C ALA A 465 -22.51 -10.71 -27.78
N GLN A 466 -21.96 -9.70 -27.08
CA GLN A 466 -22.16 -9.52 -25.64
C GLN A 466 -23.50 -8.84 -25.32
N ASP A 467 -24.04 -8.06 -26.26
CA ASP A 467 -25.33 -7.37 -26.09
C ASP A 467 -26.52 -8.29 -26.38
N ASP A 468 -26.29 -9.45 -27.00
CA ASP A 468 -27.32 -10.42 -27.30
C ASP A 468 -27.47 -11.48 -26.20
N TRP A 469 -28.39 -11.22 -25.27
CA TRP A 469 -28.72 -12.14 -24.17
C TRP A 469 -29.30 -13.48 -24.64
N ARG A 470 -29.74 -13.60 -25.91
CA ARG A 470 -30.39 -14.81 -26.40
C ARG A 470 -29.34 -15.89 -26.63
N SER A 471 -29.56 -17.05 -26.02
CA SER A 471 -28.68 -18.20 -26.19
C SER A 471 -28.51 -18.56 -27.67
N PRO A 472 -27.28 -18.52 -28.22
CA PRO A 472 -27.01 -18.99 -29.57
C PRO A 472 -27.38 -20.47 -29.75
N ARG A 473 -27.33 -21.25 -28.65
CA ARG A 473 -27.65 -22.69 -28.64
C ARG A 473 -29.11 -22.99 -28.99
N TYR A 474 -30.03 -22.03 -28.84
CA TYR A 474 -31.47 -22.22 -29.08
C TYR A 474 -32.05 -21.34 -30.19
N ARG A 475 -31.21 -20.68 -31.00
CA ARG A 475 -31.68 -19.91 -32.16
C ARG A 475 -32.11 -20.86 -33.28
N GLY A 476 -33.34 -20.68 -33.79
CA GLY A 476 -33.88 -21.48 -34.92
C GLY A 476 -34.67 -22.74 -34.54
N ALA A 477 -34.90 -23.02 -33.25
CA ALA A 477 -35.68 -24.17 -32.80
C ALA A 477 -37.20 -23.91 -32.73
N SER A 478 -37.67 -22.74 -33.16
CA SER A 478 -39.09 -22.45 -33.37
C SER A 478 -39.38 -22.41 -34.88
N ALA A 479 -39.73 -23.58 -35.44
CA ALA A 479 -40.44 -23.71 -36.71
C ALA A 479 -41.76 -24.41 -36.44
#